data_AF-A0A2I0V7D2-F1
#
_entry.id   AF-A0A2I0V7D2-F1
#
_cell.length_a   1.000
_cell.length_b   1.000
_cell.length_c   1.000
_cell.angle_alpha   90.00
_cell.angle_beta   90.00
_cell.angle_gamma   90.00
#
_symmetry.space_group_name_H-M   'P 1'
#
loop_
_entity.id
_entity.type
_entity.pdbx_description
1 polymer ?
#
loop_
_entity_poly.entity_id
_entity_poly.type
_entity_poly.pdbx_seq_one_letter_code
_entity_poly.pdbx_strand_id
1 'polypeptide(L)'
;MVSLQDEMFQKFNFDTEWAIKLISKITDNEDIPIEGRAVVKQLLDLQVNAERYFFGIRKSLVEFDEVLEVQRKHVYNLRQLILTGDSESCRQQIFQYMQAVVDEIVLSNSDPNKHPSNWNLGKLFREFIQIGGEILNEYFAEIKADDLLSSLEHVYGVNSIEVDTFSLPNLPVPPNDFTGIRKKVSSLRRWFAICADDAAKKGRYQVTANLLRKYLSDFLIASYLELVHESGFDDTYIQEVEREVMLKSLDRFWRDHLINMNRLSSAVNVRSFGHRNPLEEYKIDGCRFFISMLSATRRQTVESLLQYWSSSVESEEFVTP
;
A
#
# COMPACT_ATOMS: atom_id res chain seq x y z
N MET A 1 12.00 46.48 -26.70
CA MET A 1 12.98 46.18 -27.76
C MET A 1 13.28 44.69 -27.64
N VAL A 2 13.12 43.92 -28.71
CA VAL A 2 13.28 42.45 -28.73
C VAL A 2 14.21 42.14 -29.90
N SER A 3 15.22 41.30 -29.68
CA SER A 3 16.17 40.89 -30.72
C SER A 3 15.88 39.46 -31.18
N LEU A 4 16.11 39.16 -32.45
CA LEU A 4 16.05 37.80 -33.00
C LEU A 4 17.08 36.86 -32.35
N GLN A 5 18.09 37.41 -31.69
CA GLN A 5 19.11 36.67 -30.95
C GLN A 5 18.67 36.30 -29.53
N ASP A 6 17.51 36.78 -29.06
CA ASP A 6 17.03 36.48 -27.71
C ASP A 6 16.75 34.98 -27.54
N GLU A 7 17.00 34.48 -26.32
CA GLU A 7 16.92 33.05 -25.96
C GLU A 7 15.57 32.40 -26.30
N MET A 8 14.50 33.19 -26.30
CA MET A 8 13.15 32.75 -26.69
C MET A 8 13.08 32.30 -28.16
N PHE A 9 13.71 33.02 -29.10
CA PHE A 9 13.70 32.63 -30.51
C PHE A 9 14.55 31.40 -30.78
N GLN A 10 15.65 31.24 -30.03
CA GLN A 10 16.54 30.08 -30.14
C GLN A 10 15.91 28.81 -29.56
N LYS A 11 15.30 28.89 -28.37
CA LYS A 11 14.79 27.72 -27.62
C LYS A 11 13.55 27.10 -28.23
N PHE A 12 12.72 27.90 -28.90
CA PHE A 12 11.52 27.41 -29.56
C PHE A 12 11.74 26.95 -30.99
N ASN A 13 12.97 27.08 -31.52
CA ASN A 13 13.41 26.58 -32.83
C ASN A 13 12.34 26.74 -33.91
N PHE A 14 11.66 27.88 -33.90
CA PHE A 14 10.80 28.23 -35.02
C PHE A 14 11.72 28.34 -36.22
N ASP A 15 11.25 27.85 -37.38
CA ASP A 15 11.87 28.16 -38.66
C ASP A 15 11.84 29.68 -38.80
N THR A 16 12.87 30.34 -38.26
CA THR A 16 13.06 31.77 -38.29
C THR A 16 13.85 32.11 -39.53
N GLU A 17 14.27 31.13 -40.34
CA GLU A 17 14.97 31.40 -41.58
C GLU A 17 14.13 32.26 -42.51
N TRP A 18 12.82 32.01 -42.63
CA TRP A 18 11.97 32.86 -43.45
C TRP A 18 11.81 34.26 -42.86
N ALA A 19 11.73 34.39 -41.53
CA ALA A 19 11.58 35.68 -40.86
C ALA A 19 12.87 36.50 -40.93
N ILE A 20 14.02 35.86 -40.68
CA ILE A 20 15.37 36.40 -40.83
C ILE A 20 15.63 36.77 -42.30
N LYS A 21 15.31 35.91 -43.28
CA LYS A 21 15.44 36.20 -44.73
C LYS A 21 14.52 37.34 -45.18
N LEU A 22 13.29 37.41 -44.64
CA LEU A 22 12.34 38.48 -44.94
C LEU A 22 12.82 39.81 -44.36
N ILE A 23 13.27 39.80 -43.10
CA ILE A 23 13.77 40.96 -42.38
C ILE A 23 15.07 41.46 -43.02
N SER A 24 16.06 40.59 -43.27
CA SER A 24 17.32 40.97 -43.92
C SER A 24 17.11 41.57 -45.31
N LYS A 25 16.10 41.12 -46.04
CA LYS A 25 15.74 41.66 -47.36
C LYS A 25 15.03 43.02 -47.29
N ILE A 26 14.40 43.34 -46.16
CA ILE A 26 13.71 44.61 -45.93
C ILE A 26 14.65 45.65 -45.32
N THR A 27 15.59 45.26 -44.46
CA THR A 27 16.50 46.16 -43.75
C THR A 27 17.91 46.25 -44.35
N ASP A 28 18.21 45.48 -45.39
CA ASP A 28 19.54 45.41 -46.04
C ASP A 28 20.70 45.19 -45.05
N ASN A 29 20.44 44.42 -44.00
CA ASN A 29 21.34 44.18 -42.86
C ASN A 29 21.72 45.41 -42.02
N GLU A 30 21.02 46.53 -42.14
CA GLU A 30 21.16 47.65 -41.21
C GLU A 30 20.27 47.47 -39.96
N ASP A 31 20.77 47.90 -38.79
CA ASP A 31 20.04 47.89 -37.50
C ASP A 31 18.95 48.98 -37.48
N ILE A 32 17.92 48.82 -38.30
CA ILE A 32 16.79 49.74 -38.43
C ILE A 32 15.58 49.22 -37.61
N PRO A 33 14.88 50.08 -36.85
CA PRO A 33 13.63 49.71 -36.19
C PRO A 33 12.57 49.27 -37.22
N ILE A 34 12.09 48.03 -37.10
CA ILE A 34 11.03 47.51 -37.95
C ILE A 34 9.69 47.72 -37.24
N GLU A 35 8.83 48.57 -37.81
CA GLU A 35 7.47 48.79 -37.32
C GLU A 35 6.46 48.27 -38.35
N GLY A 36 5.72 47.22 -37.98
CA GLY A 36 4.73 46.64 -38.88
C GLY A 36 3.74 45.75 -38.16
N ARG A 37 2.44 45.91 -38.45
CA ARG A 37 1.37 45.08 -37.86
C ARG A 37 1.57 43.58 -38.12
N ALA A 38 2.17 43.22 -39.25
CA ALA A 38 2.49 41.82 -39.58
C ALA A 38 3.56 41.22 -38.66
N VAL A 39 4.60 41.99 -38.32
CA VAL A 39 5.68 41.56 -37.41
C VAL A 39 5.15 41.45 -35.99
N VAL A 40 4.34 42.41 -35.53
CA VAL A 40 3.69 42.35 -34.22
C VAL A 40 2.78 41.13 -34.11
N LYS A 41 2.03 40.78 -35.16
CA LYS A 41 1.21 39.57 -35.19
C LYS A 41 2.04 38.28 -35.07
N GLN A 42 3.17 38.21 -35.78
CA GLN A 42 4.07 37.05 -35.71
C GLN A 42 4.72 36.92 -34.33
N LEU A 43 5.14 38.03 -33.71
CA LEU A 43 5.64 38.05 -32.33
C LEU A 43 4.58 37.57 -31.34
N LEU A 44 3.32 37.99 -31.52
CA LEU A 44 2.20 37.52 -30.72
C LEU A 44 1.97 36.01 -30.89
N ASP A 45 2.01 35.49 -32.12
CA ASP A 45 1.86 34.06 -32.40
C ASP A 45 3.00 33.24 -31.74
N LEU A 46 4.23 33.77 -31.75
CA LEU A 46 5.38 33.18 -31.04
C LEU A 46 5.15 33.16 -29.53
N GLN A 47 4.70 34.27 -28.95
CA GLN A 47 4.38 34.34 -27.53
C GLN A 47 3.29 33.32 -27.15
N VAL A 48 2.21 33.24 -27.93
CA VAL A 48 1.12 32.28 -27.71
C VAL A 48 1.63 30.83 -27.79
N ASN A 49 2.53 30.53 -28.72
CA ASN A 49 3.11 29.18 -28.82
C ASN A 49 4.05 28.86 -27.64
N ALA A 50 4.87 29.82 -27.21
CA ALA A 50 5.73 29.68 -26.04
C ALA A 50 4.89 29.46 -24.77
N GLU A 51 3.84 30.25 -24.59
CA GLU A 51 2.86 30.08 -23.50
C GLU A 51 2.22 28.69 -23.55
N ARG A 52 1.81 28.22 -24.73
CA ARG A 52 1.24 26.87 -24.92
C ARG A 52 2.23 25.77 -24.52
N TYR A 53 3.49 25.90 -24.89
CA TYR A 53 4.54 24.94 -24.52
C TYR A 53 4.77 24.91 -22.99
N PHE A 54 4.99 26.06 -22.36
CA PHE A 54 5.19 26.13 -20.91
C PHE A 54 3.92 25.76 -20.12
N PHE A 55 2.75 26.03 -20.68
CA PHE A 55 1.49 25.52 -20.14
C PHE A 55 1.44 23.99 -20.19
N GLY A 56 1.85 23.38 -21.31
CA GLY A 56 1.94 21.91 -21.43
C GLY A 56 2.83 21.27 -20.38
N ILE A 57 4.03 21.83 -20.14
CA ILE A 57 4.95 21.34 -19.10
C ILE A 57 4.29 21.44 -17.71
N ARG A 58 3.73 22.62 -17.37
CA ARG A 58 3.09 22.82 -16.07
C ARG A 58 1.89 21.90 -15.87
N LYS A 59 1.08 21.73 -16.91
CA LYS A 59 -0.07 20.81 -16.88
C LYS A 59 0.39 19.38 -16.60
N SER A 60 1.43 18.91 -17.29
CA SER A 60 2.01 17.59 -17.03
C SER A 60 2.49 17.48 -15.58
N LEU A 61 3.28 18.44 -15.08
CA LEU A 61 3.74 18.43 -13.68
C LEU A 61 2.59 18.32 -12.67
N VAL A 62 1.50 19.06 -12.90
CA VAL A 62 0.29 18.98 -12.06
C VAL A 62 -0.36 17.59 -12.15
N GLU A 63 -0.52 17.02 -13.34
CA GLU A 63 -1.11 15.70 -13.53
C GLU A 63 -0.32 14.58 -12.82
N PHE A 64 1.02 14.69 -12.77
CA PHE A 64 1.86 13.76 -12.01
C PHE A 64 1.73 14.00 -10.49
N ASP A 65 1.65 15.25 -10.04
CA ASP A 65 1.47 15.57 -8.61
C ASP A 65 0.08 15.16 -8.09
N GLU A 66 -0.98 15.24 -8.90
CA GLU A 66 -2.33 14.80 -8.53
C GLU A 66 -2.35 13.34 -8.03
N VAL A 67 -1.56 12.46 -8.66
CA VAL A 67 -1.43 11.05 -8.24
C VAL A 67 -0.79 10.96 -6.86
N LEU A 68 0.29 11.72 -6.63
CA LEU A 68 0.98 11.77 -5.34
C LEU A 68 0.11 12.41 -4.25
N GLU A 69 -0.67 13.43 -4.58
CA GLU A 69 -1.55 14.13 -3.64
C GLU A 69 -2.63 13.19 -3.08
N VAL A 70 -3.24 12.35 -3.92
CA VAL A 70 -4.20 11.33 -3.47
C VAL A 70 -3.56 10.37 -2.47
N GLN A 71 -2.35 9.89 -2.76
CA GLN A 71 -1.60 8.98 -1.89
C GLN A 71 -1.17 9.66 -0.58
N ARG A 72 -0.67 10.89 -0.67
CA ARG A 72 -0.25 11.73 0.46
C ARG A 72 -1.40 11.99 1.41
N LYS A 73 -2.57 12.35 0.88
CA LYS A 73 -3.80 12.55 1.66
C LYS A 73 -4.18 11.27 2.41
N HIS A 74 -4.10 10.11 1.77
CA HIS A 74 -4.38 8.84 2.43
C HIS A 74 -3.41 8.57 3.59
N VAL A 75 -2.10 8.68 3.36
CA VAL A 75 -1.07 8.42 4.38
C VAL A 75 -1.17 9.41 5.53
N TYR A 76 -1.36 10.70 5.27
CA TYR A 76 -1.48 11.69 6.33
C TYR A 76 -2.79 11.57 7.12
N ASN A 77 -3.88 11.14 6.49
CA ASN A 77 -5.09 10.79 7.23
C ASN A 77 -4.83 9.61 8.18
N LEU A 78 -4.18 8.53 7.70
CA LEU A 78 -3.81 7.40 8.56
C LEU A 78 -2.88 7.83 9.70
N ARG A 79 -1.85 8.60 9.39
CA ARG A 79 -0.89 9.13 10.38
C ARG A 79 -1.59 9.98 11.43
N GLN A 80 -2.51 10.86 11.01
CA GLN A 80 -3.31 11.68 11.91
C GLN A 80 -4.21 10.82 12.80
N LEU A 81 -4.87 9.80 12.23
CA LEU A 81 -5.68 8.86 13.00
C LEU A 81 -4.87 8.12 14.06
N ILE A 82 -3.64 7.72 13.77
CA ILE A 82 -2.76 7.07 14.76
C ILE A 82 -2.35 8.05 15.88
N LEU A 83 -2.08 9.31 15.53
CA LEU A 83 -1.65 10.34 16.49
C LEU A 83 -2.77 10.85 17.40
N THR A 84 -3.95 11.10 16.83
CA THR A 84 -5.08 11.74 17.54
C THR A 84 -6.22 10.81 17.86
N GLY A 85 -6.18 9.57 17.37
CA GLY A 85 -7.18 8.57 17.65
C GLY A 85 -7.22 8.17 19.12
N ASP A 86 -8.41 7.82 19.58
CA ASP A 86 -8.58 7.13 20.86
C ASP A 86 -7.87 5.77 20.82
N SER A 87 -7.45 5.31 21.99
CA SER A 87 -6.66 4.09 22.13
C SER A 87 -7.35 2.84 21.56
N GLU A 88 -8.68 2.79 21.65
CA GLU A 88 -9.49 1.74 21.05
C GLU A 88 -9.39 1.72 19.52
N SER A 89 -9.36 2.88 18.86
CA SER A 89 -9.21 2.97 17.40
C SER A 89 -7.82 2.51 16.95
N CYS A 90 -6.78 2.86 17.72
CA CYS A 90 -5.40 2.42 17.49
C CYS A 90 -5.29 0.89 17.54
N ARG A 91 -5.82 0.29 18.61
CA ARG A 91 -5.85 -1.16 18.79
C ARG A 91 -6.66 -1.87 17.71
N GLN A 92 -7.82 -1.33 17.33
CA GLN A 92 -8.61 -1.84 16.21
C GLN A 92 -7.85 -1.79 14.88
N GLN A 93 -7.05 -0.75 14.65
CA GLN A 93 -6.23 -0.64 13.44
C GLN A 93 -5.16 -1.72 13.39
N ILE A 94 -4.55 -2.07 14.53
CA ILE A 94 -3.58 -3.16 14.64
C ILE A 94 -4.24 -4.51 14.31
N PHE A 95 -5.45 -4.77 14.83
CA PHE A 95 -6.18 -5.98 14.50
C PHE A 95 -6.53 -6.06 13.02
N GLN A 96 -6.90 -4.94 12.41
CA GLN A 96 -7.11 -4.86 10.96
C GLN A 96 -5.82 -5.11 10.18
N TYR A 97 -4.67 -4.68 10.68
CA TYR A 97 -3.37 -4.97 10.08
C TYR A 97 -3.05 -6.46 10.15
N MET A 98 -3.24 -7.11 11.31
CA MET A 98 -3.05 -8.55 11.49
C MET A 98 -3.95 -9.35 10.55
N GLN A 99 -5.23 -8.99 10.46
CA GLN A 99 -6.18 -9.61 9.53
C GLN A 99 -5.77 -9.44 8.07
N ALA A 100 -5.42 -8.23 7.65
CA ALA A 100 -5.00 -7.96 6.28
C ALA A 100 -3.71 -8.71 5.91
N VAL A 101 -2.78 -8.84 6.85
CA VAL A 101 -1.54 -9.61 6.67
C VAL A 101 -1.86 -11.09 6.47
N VAL A 102 -2.75 -11.67 7.28
CA VAL A 102 -3.21 -13.05 7.12
C VAL A 102 -3.98 -13.24 5.81
N ASP A 103 -4.86 -12.31 5.46
CA ASP A 103 -5.60 -12.33 4.19
C ASP A 103 -4.64 -12.41 2.99
N GLU A 104 -3.58 -11.59 2.98
CA GLU A 104 -2.56 -11.60 1.93
C GLU A 104 -1.82 -12.95 1.83
N ILE A 105 -1.48 -13.56 2.97
CA ILE A 105 -0.84 -14.89 3.00
C ILE A 105 -1.77 -15.95 2.44
N VAL A 106 -3.03 -15.99 2.89
CA VAL A 106 -3.97 -17.02 2.45
C VAL A 106 -4.31 -16.83 0.97
N LEU A 107 -4.60 -15.61 0.51
CA LEU A 107 -4.96 -15.34 -0.88
C LEU A 107 -3.81 -15.58 -1.86
N SER A 108 -2.56 -15.37 -1.44
CA SER A 108 -1.39 -15.64 -2.29
C SER A 108 -1.06 -17.13 -2.42
N ASN A 109 -1.53 -17.96 -1.49
CA ASN A 109 -1.23 -19.39 -1.44
C ASN A 109 -2.46 -20.31 -1.69
N SER A 110 -3.67 -19.74 -1.84
CA SER A 110 -4.91 -20.48 -2.10
C SER A 110 -5.57 -20.07 -3.42
N ASP A 111 -6.21 -21.02 -4.09
CA ASP A 111 -7.05 -20.76 -5.26
C ASP A 111 -8.47 -21.27 -4.99
N PRO A 112 -9.43 -20.38 -4.71
CA PRO A 112 -10.82 -20.75 -4.39
C PRO A 112 -11.52 -21.62 -5.45
N ASN A 113 -11.00 -21.65 -6.69
CA ASN A 113 -11.54 -22.48 -7.77
C ASN A 113 -11.04 -23.93 -7.74
N LYS A 114 -9.96 -24.20 -7.00
CA LYS A 114 -9.32 -25.52 -6.93
C LYS A 114 -9.51 -26.11 -5.55
N HIS A 115 -9.52 -27.44 -5.51
CA HIS A 115 -9.54 -28.21 -4.26
C HIS A 115 -8.35 -27.81 -3.34
N PRO A 116 -8.51 -27.76 -2.00
CA PRO A 116 -7.46 -27.39 -1.06
C PRO A 116 -6.16 -28.19 -1.17
N SER A 117 -6.22 -29.43 -1.66
CA SER A 117 -5.04 -30.24 -1.99
C SER A 117 -4.11 -29.63 -3.04
N ASN A 118 -4.64 -28.74 -3.89
CA ASN A 118 -3.85 -27.99 -4.89
C ASN A 118 -3.35 -26.64 -4.35
N TRP A 119 -3.68 -26.27 -3.12
CA TRP A 119 -3.18 -25.04 -2.49
C TRP A 119 -1.77 -25.29 -1.96
N ASN A 120 -0.98 -24.22 -1.84
CA ASN A 120 0.37 -24.32 -1.32
C ASN A 120 0.38 -24.18 0.20
N LEU A 121 -0.18 -25.18 0.90
CA LEU A 121 -0.39 -25.16 2.35
C LEU A 121 0.92 -25.10 3.14
N GLY A 122 1.96 -25.79 2.66
CA GLY A 122 3.28 -25.75 3.31
C GLY A 122 3.94 -24.38 3.24
N LYS A 123 3.80 -23.67 2.10
CA LYS A 123 4.27 -22.29 1.98
C LYS A 123 3.44 -21.34 2.84
N LEU A 124 2.11 -21.50 2.83
CA LEU A 124 1.18 -20.71 3.64
C LEU A 124 1.55 -20.76 5.12
N PHE A 125 1.73 -21.96 5.68
CA PHE A 125 2.12 -22.10 7.08
C PHE A 125 3.47 -21.48 7.39
N ARG A 126 4.47 -21.68 6.51
CA ARG A 126 5.79 -21.08 6.69
C ARG A 126 5.72 -19.56 6.73
N GLU A 127 4.97 -18.94 5.81
CA GLU A 127 4.79 -17.48 5.79
C GLU A 127 4.00 -16.99 7.02
N PHE A 128 3.02 -17.75 7.50
CA PHE A 128 2.27 -17.42 8.71
C PHE A 128 3.14 -17.49 9.98
N ILE A 129 3.86 -18.59 10.18
CA ILE A 129 4.77 -18.79 11.32
C ILE A 129 5.87 -17.72 11.30
N GLN A 130 6.43 -17.40 10.14
CA GLN A 130 7.46 -16.36 10.02
C GLN A 130 7.01 -14.99 10.54
N ILE A 131 5.72 -14.67 10.42
CA ILE A 131 5.18 -13.38 10.91
C ILE A 131 5.07 -13.35 12.42
N GLY A 132 4.66 -14.47 13.03
CA GLY A 132 4.53 -14.56 14.47
C GLY A 132 5.81 -14.91 15.21
N GLY A 133 6.89 -15.22 14.49
CA GLY A 133 8.18 -15.54 15.08
C GLY A 133 8.12 -16.78 15.97
N GLU A 134 8.76 -16.69 17.14
CA GLU A 134 8.89 -17.81 18.08
C GLU A 134 7.54 -18.22 18.67
N ILE A 135 6.65 -17.25 18.94
CA ILE A 135 5.33 -17.49 19.51
C ILE A 135 4.51 -18.47 18.65
N LEU A 136 4.32 -18.15 17.37
CA LEU A 136 3.56 -19.05 16.49
C LEU A 136 4.31 -20.36 16.21
N ASN A 137 5.63 -20.37 16.30
CA ASN A 137 6.39 -21.60 16.16
C ASN A 137 6.07 -22.58 17.28
N GLU A 138 5.86 -22.13 18.52
CA GLU A 138 5.47 -23.00 19.63
C GLU A 138 4.12 -23.71 19.37
N TYR A 139 3.12 -22.99 18.88
CA TYR A 139 1.80 -23.58 18.61
C TYR A 139 1.76 -24.45 17.34
N PHE A 140 2.56 -24.13 16.32
CA PHE A 140 2.45 -24.76 15.00
C PHE A 140 3.63 -25.67 14.62
N ALA A 141 4.68 -25.81 15.45
CA ALA A 141 5.87 -26.60 15.11
C ALA A 141 5.57 -28.07 14.77
N GLU A 142 4.60 -28.68 15.45
CA GLU A 142 4.25 -30.09 15.26
C GLU A 142 3.24 -30.34 14.12
N ILE A 143 2.65 -29.27 13.60
CA ILE A 143 1.52 -29.34 12.66
C ILE A 143 2.03 -29.46 11.24
N LYS A 144 1.58 -30.51 10.54
CA LYS A 144 1.93 -30.74 9.13
C LYS A 144 0.89 -30.14 8.21
N ALA A 145 1.30 -29.92 6.96
CA ALA A 145 0.39 -29.47 5.90
C ALA A 145 -0.79 -30.45 5.69
N ASP A 146 -0.56 -31.74 5.94
CA ASP A 146 -1.58 -32.79 5.83
C ASP A 146 -2.67 -32.64 6.90
N ASP A 147 -2.31 -32.20 8.11
CA ASP A 147 -3.27 -31.96 9.20
C ASP A 147 -4.23 -30.83 8.79
N LEU A 148 -3.69 -29.70 8.32
CA LEU A 148 -4.50 -28.58 7.83
C LEU A 148 -5.37 -28.98 6.63
N LEU A 149 -4.85 -29.79 5.70
CA LEU A 149 -5.65 -30.30 4.59
C LEU A 149 -6.85 -31.11 5.08
N SER A 150 -6.63 -32.01 6.05
CA SER A 150 -7.70 -32.80 6.66
C SER A 150 -8.75 -31.91 7.32
N SER A 151 -8.33 -30.83 7.99
CA SER A 151 -9.22 -29.85 8.62
C SER A 151 -10.07 -29.11 7.60
N LEU A 152 -9.46 -28.68 6.49
CA LEU A 152 -10.14 -27.94 5.43
C LEU A 152 -11.16 -28.80 4.67
N GLU A 153 -10.83 -30.08 4.45
CA GLU A 153 -11.74 -31.05 3.84
C GLU A 153 -12.96 -31.31 4.74
N HIS A 154 -12.76 -31.45 6.05
CA HIS A 154 -13.85 -31.63 7.00
C HIS A 154 -14.84 -30.46 6.97
N VAL A 155 -14.31 -29.24 6.93
CA VAL A 155 -15.11 -28.00 6.93
C VAL A 155 -15.90 -27.80 5.65
N TYR A 156 -15.39 -28.25 4.49
CA TYR A 156 -16.12 -28.17 3.23
C TYR A 156 -17.45 -28.96 3.25
N GLY A 157 -17.54 -30.02 4.08
CA GLY A 157 -18.74 -30.85 4.21
C GLY A 157 -19.83 -30.31 5.13
N VAL A 158 -19.58 -29.21 5.86
CA VAL A 158 -20.50 -28.70 6.90
C VAL A 158 -21.40 -27.61 6.34
N ASN A 159 -22.73 -27.86 6.33
CA ASN A 159 -23.73 -26.94 5.76
C ASN A 159 -24.07 -25.72 6.65
N SER A 160 -23.78 -25.78 7.96
CA SER A 160 -23.98 -24.66 8.89
C SER A 160 -22.82 -24.54 9.85
N ILE A 161 -22.11 -23.42 9.82
CA ILE A 161 -20.98 -23.15 10.69
C ILE A 161 -21.33 -21.93 11.53
N GLU A 162 -21.34 -22.10 12.86
CA GLU A 162 -21.39 -20.96 13.78
C GLU A 162 -20.05 -20.23 13.72
N VAL A 163 -20.06 -19.03 13.15
CA VAL A 163 -18.85 -18.23 12.91
C VAL A 163 -18.21 -17.77 14.23
N ASP A 164 -19.00 -17.59 15.29
CA ASP A 164 -18.50 -17.01 16.55
C ASP A 164 -17.67 -17.99 17.40
N THR A 165 -17.78 -19.31 17.15
CA THR A 165 -17.13 -20.39 17.93
C THR A 165 -16.28 -21.30 17.04
N PHE A 166 -16.00 -20.87 15.81
CA PHE A 166 -15.32 -21.69 14.82
C PHE A 166 -13.85 -21.94 15.15
N SER A 167 -13.48 -23.22 15.26
CA SER A 167 -12.11 -23.70 15.26
C SER A 167 -11.93 -24.77 14.18
N LEU A 168 -10.74 -24.84 13.60
CA LEU A 168 -10.41 -25.91 12.66
C LEU A 168 -10.08 -27.19 13.45
N PRO A 169 -10.67 -28.35 13.10
CA PRO A 169 -10.34 -29.60 13.78
C PRO A 169 -8.86 -29.95 13.54
N ASN A 170 -8.20 -30.61 14.50
CA ASN A 170 -6.77 -30.97 14.43
C ASN A 170 -5.79 -29.78 14.43
N LEU A 171 -6.26 -28.56 14.67
CA LEU A 171 -5.41 -27.37 14.83
C LEU A 171 -5.61 -26.76 16.22
N PRO A 172 -4.62 -26.01 16.75
CA PRO A 172 -4.71 -25.41 18.07
C PRO A 172 -5.85 -24.42 18.12
N VAL A 173 -6.53 -24.36 19.25
CA VAL A 173 -7.55 -23.34 19.48
C VAL A 173 -6.83 -22.02 19.76
N PRO A 174 -7.30 -20.88 19.24
CA PRO A 174 -6.78 -19.57 19.61
C PRO A 174 -6.69 -19.44 21.14
N PRO A 175 -5.58 -18.89 21.67
CA PRO A 175 -5.47 -18.69 23.10
C PRO A 175 -6.54 -17.72 23.64
N ASN A 176 -7.10 -18.02 24.82
CA ASN A 176 -8.27 -17.35 25.41
C ASN A 176 -9.60 -17.52 24.65
N ASP A 177 -10.73 -17.17 25.28
CA ASP A 177 -12.09 -17.15 24.70
C ASP A 177 -12.28 -16.06 23.61
N PHE A 178 -11.22 -15.73 22.85
CA PHE A 178 -11.29 -14.77 21.76
C PHE A 178 -12.20 -15.31 20.66
N THR A 179 -13.43 -14.80 20.64
CA THR A 179 -14.48 -15.21 19.70
C THR A 179 -14.64 -14.19 18.56
N GLY A 180 -13.51 -13.62 18.14
CA GLY A 180 -13.42 -12.59 17.10
C GLY A 180 -13.67 -11.17 17.59
N ILE A 181 -13.53 -10.20 16.68
CA ILE A 181 -13.77 -8.77 16.93
C ILE A 181 -15.29 -8.52 17.09
N ARG A 182 -15.86 -8.86 18.26
CA ARG A 182 -17.27 -8.64 18.60
C ARG A 182 -17.55 -7.19 19.03
N LYS A 183 -17.45 -6.18 18.14
CA LYS A 183 -18.10 -4.88 18.42
C LYS A 183 -18.56 -4.09 17.18
N LYS A 184 -19.85 -3.71 17.27
CA LYS A 184 -20.74 -3.05 16.30
C LYS A 184 -20.77 -3.69 14.91
N VAL A 185 -21.92 -4.32 14.64
CA VAL A 185 -22.35 -4.99 13.39
C VAL A 185 -22.16 -4.14 12.11
N SER A 186 -21.95 -2.83 12.23
CA SER A 186 -21.54 -1.95 11.12
C SER A 186 -20.09 -2.21 10.65
N SER A 187 -19.19 -2.55 11.58
CA SER A 187 -17.79 -2.87 11.31
C SER A 187 -17.68 -4.23 10.67
N LEU A 188 -18.43 -5.24 11.10
CA LEU A 188 -18.43 -6.57 10.48
C LEU A 188 -18.99 -6.55 9.06
N ARG A 189 -20.04 -5.76 8.76
CA ARG A 189 -20.52 -5.62 7.38
C ARG A 189 -19.55 -4.83 6.51
N ARG A 190 -18.85 -3.84 7.08
CA ARG A 190 -17.79 -3.08 6.41
C ARG A 190 -16.49 -3.90 6.28
N TRP A 191 -16.22 -4.79 7.22
CA TRP A 191 -15.09 -5.71 7.28
C TRP A 191 -15.31 -6.89 6.36
N PHE A 192 -16.50 -7.51 6.34
CA PHE A 192 -16.91 -8.37 5.26
C PHE A 192 -16.93 -7.61 3.93
N ALA A 193 -17.17 -6.30 3.85
CA ALA A 193 -17.03 -5.56 2.59
C ALA A 193 -15.59 -5.11 2.26
N ILE A 194 -14.65 -5.16 3.22
CA ILE A 194 -13.22 -4.87 3.03
C ILE A 194 -12.43 -6.18 2.76
N CYS A 195 -12.83 -7.29 3.40
CA CYS A 195 -12.23 -8.64 3.32
C CYS A 195 -13.01 -9.62 2.41
N ALA A 196 -14.31 -9.39 2.16
CA ALA A 196 -14.94 -9.83 0.91
C ALA A 196 -14.66 -8.77 -0.14
N ASP A 197 -13.37 -8.68 -0.45
CA ASP A 197 -12.90 -8.16 -1.69
C ASP A 197 -13.73 -8.83 -2.81
N ASP A 198 -14.33 -8.03 -3.70
CA ASP A 198 -14.84 -8.51 -4.99
C ASP A 198 -13.69 -9.14 -5.83
N ALA A 199 -12.43 -9.01 -5.36
CA ALA A 199 -11.24 -9.67 -5.86
C ALA A 199 -11.05 -11.13 -5.39
N ALA A 200 -11.75 -11.59 -4.33
CA ALA A 200 -11.73 -13.01 -3.97
C ALA A 200 -12.38 -13.79 -5.12
N LYS A 201 -11.58 -14.58 -5.84
CA LYS A 201 -12.06 -15.40 -6.95
C LYS A 201 -13.29 -16.19 -6.48
N LYS A 202 -14.45 -15.93 -7.08
CA LYS A 202 -15.67 -16.68 -6.79
C LYS A 202 -15.43 -18.11 -7.24
N GLY A 203 -15.43 -19.04 -6.29
CA GLY A 203 -15.04 -20.42 -6.53
C GLY A 203 -15.66 -21.37 -5.51
N ARG A 204 -15.66 -22.66 -5.85
CA ARG A 204 -16.29 -23.72 -5.05
C ARG A 204 -15.76 -23.78 -3.60
N TYR A 205 -14.51 -23.38 -3.38
CA TYR A 205 -13.83 -23.42 -2.09
C TYR A 205 -13.66 -22.03 -1.46
N GLN A 206 -14.42 -21.02 -1.90
CA GLN A 206 -14.36 -19.66 -1.34
C GLN A 206 -14.69 -19.64 0.15
N VAL A 207 -15.69 -20.40 0.59
CA VAL A 207 -16.06 -20.50 2.01
C VAL A 207 -14.92 -21.09 2.83
N THR A 208 -14.31 -22.17 2.35
CA THR A 208 -13.14 -22.80 2.97
C THR A 208 -11.98 -21.83 3.12
N ALA A 209 -11.67 -21.05 2.08
CA ALA A 209 -10.63 -20.03 2.14
C ALA A 209 -10.97 -18.92 3.15
N ASN A 210 -12.23 -18.46 3.20
CA ASN A 210 -12.67 -17.44 4.17
C ASN A 210 -12.58 -17.92 5.61
N LEU A 211 -12.92 -19.19 5.85
CA LEU A 211 -12.83 -19.79 7.18
C LEU A 211 -11.38 -19.95 7.63
N LEU A 212 -10.48 -20.32 6.71
CA LEU A 212 -9.04 -20.34 6.99
C LEU A 212 -8.51 -18.94 7.33
N ARG A 213 -8.91 -17.92 6.55
CA ARG A 213 -8.55 -16.50 6.81
C ARG A 213 -9.00 -16.06 8.19
N LYS A 214 -10.25 -16.36 8.54
CA LYS A 214 -10.81 -16.06 9.85
C LYS A 214 -10.05 -16.78 10.96
N TYR A 215 -9.89 -18.09 10.86
CA TYR A 215 -9.21 -18.89 11.89
C TYR A 215 -7.79 -18.39 12.16
N LEU A 216 -6.98 -18.20 11.11
CA LEU A 216 -5.60 -17.74 11.28
C LEU A 216 -5.53 -16.29 11.78
N SER A 217 -6.49 -15.44 11.40
CA SER A 217 -6.56 -14.06 11.91
C SER A 217 -6.93 -14.02 13.38
N ASP A 218 -7.96 -14.79 13.75
CA ASP A 218 -8.42 -14.88 15.14
C ASP A 218 -7.30 -15.45 16.01
N PHE A 219 -6.57 -16.47 15.53
CA PHE A 219 -5.40 -17.02 16.20
C PHE A 219 -4.30 -15.96 16.41
N LEU A 220 -3.89 -15.26 15.35
CA LEU A 220 -2.82 -14.25 15.43
C LEU A 220 -3.17 -13.10 16.39
N ILE A 221 -4.41 -12.62 16.35
CA ILE A 221 -4.87 -11.56 17.25
C ILE A 221 -4.90 -12.07 18.69
N ALA A 222 -5.39 -13.29 18.90
CA ALA A 222 -5.49 -13.86 20.23
C ALA A 222 -4.11 -14.08 20.86
N SER A 223 -3.14 -14.62 20.10
CA SER A 223 -1.75 -14.74 20.53
C SER A 223 -1.13 -13.38 20.87
N TYR A 224 -1.40 -12.33 20.07
CA TYR A 224 -0.96 -10.98 20.40
C TYR A 224 -1.55 -10.47 21.72
N LEU A 225 -2.84 -10.68 21.94
CA LEU A 225 -3.52 -10.21 23.15
C LEU A 225 -3.02 -10.93 24.41
N GLU A 226 -2.80 -12.24 24.33
CA GLU A 226 -2.21 -13.03 25.41
C GLU A 226 -0.81 -12.53 25.75
N LEU A 227 0.05 -12.37 24.75
CA LEU A 227 1.41 -11.86 24.90
C LEU A 227 1.46 -10.47 25.57
N VAL A 228 0.59 -9.56 25.14
CA VAL A 228 0.48 -8.23 25.75
C VAL A 228 -0.03 -8.33 27.20
N HIS A 229 -0.98 -9.22 27.48
CA HIS A 229 -1.48 -9.43 28.82
C HIS A 229 -0.43 -10.04 29.76
N GLU A 230 0.32 -11.03 29.29
CA GLU A 230 1.38 -11.71 30.04
C GLU A 230 2.56 -10.78 30.34
N SER A 231 2.81 -9.79 29.47
CA SER A 231 3.88 -8.80 29.69
C SER A 231 3.70 -7.92 30.93
N GLY A 232 2.51 -7.90 31.56
CA GLY A 232 2.28 -7.20 32.82
C GLY A 232 2.33 -5.67 32.78
N PHE A 233 2.60 -5.05 31.62
CA PHE A 233 2.66 -3.60 31.47
C PHE A 233 1.28 -2.95 31.55
N ASP A 234 1.26 -1.67 31.93
CA ASP A 234 0.02 -0.90 31.98
C ASP A 234 -0.52 -0.58 30.56
N ASP A 235 -1.84 -0.37 30.48
CA ASP A 235 -2.52 -0.05 29.22
C ASP A 235 -1.96 1.21 28.55
N THR A 236 -1.48 2.19 29.33
CA THR A 236 -0.91 3.43 28.80
C THR A 236 0.39 3.18 28.03
N TYR A 237 1.28 2.38 28.59
CA TYR A 237 2.55 2.00 28.01
C TYR A 237 2.34 1.15 26.75
N ILE A 238 1.45 0.16 26.82
CA ILE A 238 1.08 -0.66 25.66
C ILE A 238 0.63 0.23 24.50
N GLN A 239 -0.23 1.21 24.77
CA GLN A 239 -0.72 2.13 23.74
C GLN A 239 0.36 3.06 23.18
N GLU A 240 1.34 3.47 24.00
CA GLU A 240 2.48 4.27 23.53
C GLU A 240 3.34 3.48 22.57
N VAL A 241 3.68 2.23 22.93
CA VAL A 241 4.43 1.30 22.07
C VAL A 241 3.68 1.03 20.77
N GLU A 242 2.38 0.69 20.84
CA GLU A 242 1.52 0.45 19.68
C GLU A 242 1.53 1.63 18.70
N ARG A 243 1.32 2.86 19.20
CA ARG A 243 1.36 4.07 18.38
C ARG A 243 2.74 4.31 17.78
N GLU A 244 3.79 4.18 18.59
CA GLU A 244 5.16 4.43 18.16
C GLU A 244 5.56 3.47 17.03
N VAL A 245 5.30 2.18 17.18
CA VAL A 245 5.61 1.16 16.18
C VAL A 245 4.84 1.41 14.87
N MET A 246 3.54 1.73 14.95
CA MET A 246 2.75 2.06 13.77
C MET A 246 3.28 3.31 13.04
N LEU A 247 3.57 4.38 13.78
CA LEU A 247 4.07 5.64 13.19
C LEU A 247 5.45 5.45 12.57
N LYS A 248 6.37 4.78 13.27
CA LYS A 248 7.72 4.51 12.75
C LYS A 248 7.66 3.69 11.46
N SER A 249 6.80 2.66 11.44
CA SER A 249 6.62 1.81 10.25
C SER A 249 6.06 2.63 9.08
N LEU A 250 4.97 3.38 9.30
CA LEU A 250 4.35 4.20 8.27
C LEU A 250 5.31 5.28 7.74
N ASP A 251 5.98 6.02 8.62
CA ASP A 251 6.88 7.12 8.24
C ASP A 251 8.14 6.60 7.52
N ARG A 252 8.64 5.40 7.84
CA ARG A 252 9.73 4.75 7.10
C ARG A 252 9.31 4.43 5.67
N PHE A 253 8.25 3.64 5.52
CA PHE A 253 7.81 3.17 4.21
C PHE A 253 7.26 4.28 3.32
N TRP A 254 6.62 5.31 3.90
CA TRP A 254 6.18 6.49 3.15
C TRP A 254 7.35 7.27 2.56
N ARG A 255 8.45 7.47 3.31
CA ARG A 255 9.65 8.13 2.79
C ARG A 255 10.28 7.35 1.63
N ASP A 256 10.39 6.04 1.77
CA ASP A 256 10.89 5.16 0.71
C ASP A 256 10.00 5.22 -0.54
N HIS A 257 8.67 5.26 -0.35
CA HIS A 257 7.71 5.42 -1.43
C HIS A 257 7.86 6.76 -2.17
N LEU A 258 8.03 7.88 -1.46
CA LEU A 258 8.26 9.18 -2.09
C LEU A 258 9.52 9.19 -2.97
N ILE A 259 10.60 8.53 -2.50
CA ILE A 259 11.82 8.36 -3.30
C ILE A 259 11.54 7.50 -4.55
N ASN A 260 10.80 6.40 -4.39
CA ASN A 260 10.44 5.52 -5.50
C ASN A 260 9.54 6.20 -6.52
N MET A 261 8.60 7.04 -6.09
CA MET A 261 7.73 7.81 -6.99
C MET A 261 8.52 8.87 -7.77
N ASN A 262 9.50 9.53 -7.14
CA ASN A 262 10.38 10.45 -7.86
C ASN A 262 11.22 9.74 -8.94
N ARG A 263 11.75 8.55 -8.61
CA ARG A 263 12.45 7.70 -9.58
C ARG A 263 11.54 7.23 -10.71
N LEU A 264 10.31 6.83 -10.39
CA LEU A 264 9.32 6.38 -11.36
C LEU A 264 8.95 7.51 -12.34
N SER A 265 8.69 8.72 -11.83
CA SER A 265 8.40 9.90 -12.67
C SER A 265 9.51 10.14 -13.71
N SER A 266 10.77 10.06 -13.27
CA SER A 266 11.93 10.21 -14.16
C SER A 266 12.04 9.07 -15.19
N ALA A 267 11.80 7.82 -14.77
CA ALA A 267 11.93 6.63 -15.62
C ALA A 267 10.84 6.52 -16.69
N VAL A 268 9.60 6.90 -16.34
CA VAL A 268 8.44 6.76 -17.24
C VAL A 268 8.51 7.74 -18.41
N ASN A 269 9.18 8.90 -18.23
CA ASN A 269 9.49 9.80 -19.34
C ASN A 269 10.36 9.14 -20.43
N VAL A 270 11.24 8.20 -20.07
CA VAL A 270 12.05 7.43 -21.05
C VAL A 270 11.20 6.38 -21.76
N ARG A 271 10.15 5.84 -21.12
CA ARG A 271 9.28 4.83 -21.74
C ARG A 271 8.33 5.42 -22.80
N SER A 272 8.19 6.74 -22.86
CA SER A 272 7.49 7.46 -23.93
C SER A 272 8.00 7.11 -25.33
N PHE A 273 9.28 6.74 -25.47
CA PHE A 273 9.88 6.28 -26.73
C PHE A 273 9.23 4.99 -27.27
N GLY A 274 8.51 4.24 -26.43
CA GLY A 274 7.75 3.04 -26.79
C GLY A 274 6.29 3.31 -27.19
N HIS A 275 5.90 4.55 -27.49
CA HIS A 275 4.52 4.96 -27.82
C HIS A 275 3.50 4.72 -26.70
N ARG A 276 3.95 4.63 -25.44
CA ARG A 276 3.08 4.52 -24.28
C ARG A 276 2.91 5.88 -23.61
N ASN A 277 1.73 6.13 -23.05
CA ASN A 277 1.45 7.37 -22.34
C ASN A 277 2.16 7.37 -20.97
N PRO A 278 3.13 8.27 -20.73
CA PRO A 278 3.87 8.33 -19.48
C PRO A 278 2.97 8.51 -18.26
N LEU A 279 1.93 9.34 -18.37
CA LEU A 279 1.04 9.60 -17.24
C LEU A 279 0.26 8.35 -16.83
N GLU A 280 -0.18 7.54 -17.79
CA GLU A 280 -0.90 6.29 -17.50
C GLU A 280 0.00 5.25 -16.85
N GLU A 281 1.22 5.07 -17.35
CA GLU A 281 2.19 4.17 -16.72
C GLU A 281 2.53 4.61 -15.29
N TYR A 282 2.74 5.90 -15.08
CA TYR A 282 3.00 6.45 -13.75
C TYR A 282 1.82 6.23 -12.79
N LYS A 283 0.58 6.38 -13.26
CA LYS A 283 -0.63 6.08 -12.48
C LYS A 283 -0.70 4.59 -12.10
N ILE A 284 -0.47 3.69 -13.06
CA ILE A 284 -0.56 2.24 -12.84
C ILE A 284 0.56 1.76 -11.91
N ASP A 285 1.81 2.04 -12.24
CA ASP A 285 2.97 1.60 -11.46
C ASP A 285 3.01 2.31 -10.09
N GLY A 286 2.65 3.60 -10.04
CA GLY A 286 2.56 4.36 -8.80
C GLY A 286 1.48 3.85 -7.85
N CYS A 287 0.33 3.40 -8.38
CA CYS A 287 -0.71 2.74 -7.59
C CYS A 287 -0.22 1.39 -7.04
N ARG A 288 0.44 0.58 -7.88
CA ARG A 288 1.03 -0.70 -7.45
C ARG A 288 2.07 -0.51 -6.34
N PHE A 289 2.99 0.44 -6.49
CA PHE A 289 3.99 0.77 -5.47
C PHE A 289 3.33 1.20 -4.16
N PHE A 290 2.26 2.01 -4.25
CA PHE A 290 1.51 2.45 -3.07
C PHE A 290 0.84 1.28 -2.34
N ILE A 291 0.17 0.37 -3.06
CA ILE A 291 -0.45 -0.82 -2.46
C ILE A 291 0.61 -1.72 -1.80
N SER A 292 1.73 -1.95 -2.49
CA SER A 292 2.85 -2.72 -1.94
C SER A 292 3.44 -2.05 -0.69
N MET A 293 3.54 -0.72 -0.67
CA MET A 293 4.01 0.03 0.48
C MET A 293 3.06 -0.10 1.68
N LEU A 294 1.75 -0.03 1.46
CA LEU A 294 0.76 -0.23 2.51
C LEU A 294 0.81 -1.67 3.07
N SER A 295 0.92 -2.68 2.21
CA SER A 295 1.10 -4.09 2.62
C SER A 295 2.38 -4.27 3.46
N ALA A 296 3.51 -3.73 2.99
CA ALA A 296 4.77 -3.79 3.73
C ALA A 296 4.70 -3.06 5.08
N THR A 297 4.01 -1.92 5.14
CA THR A 297 3.79 -1.18 6.40
C THR A 297 3.01 -2.03 7.41
N ARG A 298 1.91 -2.68 6.98
CA ARG A 298 1.12 -3.56 7.85
C ARG A 298 1.95 -4.73 8.37
N ARG A 299 2.63 -5.44 7.46
CA ARG A 299 3.48 -6.58 7.79
C ARG A 299 4.56 -6.20 8.80
N GLN A 300 5.32 -5.15 8.51
CA GLN A 300 6.37 -4.68 9.41
C GLN A 300 5.82 -4.29 10.79
N THR A 301 4.66 -3.62 10.83
CA THR A 301 4.04 -3.22 12.10
C THR A 301 3.72 -4.45 12.95
N VAL A 302 3.07 -5.45 12.36
CA VAL A 302 2.69 -6.70 13.05
C VAL A 302 3.92 -7.46 13.53
N GLU A 303 4.91 -7.66 12.66
CA GLU A 303 6.17 -8.35 12.99
C GLU A 303 6.90 -7.62 14.12
N SER A 304 6.98 -6.28 14.07
CA SER A 304 7.68 -5.48 15.08
C SER A 304 6.98 -5.53 16.43
N LEU A 305 5.65 -5.54 16.48
CA LEU A 305 4.89 -5.65 17.72
C LEU A 305 5.08 -7.03 18.36
N LEU A 306 4.92 -8.10 17.58
CA LEU A 306 5.09 -9.47 18.09
C LEU A 306 6.51 -9.72 18.58
N GLN A 307 7.51 -9.22 17.84
CA GLN A 307 8.91 -9.30 18.27
C GLN A 307 9.19 -8.48 19.54
N TYR A 308 8.63 -7.28 19.64
CA TYR A 308 8.84 -6.41 20.80
C TYR A 308 8.33 -7.08 22.08
N TRP A 309 7.09 -7.57 22.04
CA TRP A 309 6.42 -8.12 23.21
C TRP A 309 6.97 -9.51 23.58
N SER A 310 7.35 -10.37 22.62
CA SER A 310 8.05 -11.63 22.93
C SER A 310 9.37 -11.38 23.67
N SER A 311 10.20 -10.47 23.16
CA SER A 311 11.47 -10.13 23.83
C SER A 311 11.29 -9.50 25.21
N SER A 312 10.16 -8.81 25.43
CA SER A 312 9.84 -8.20 26.73
C SER A 312 9.47 -9.25 27.77
N VAL A 313 8.68 -10.26 27.39
CA VAL A 313 8.26 -11.36 28.28
C VAL A 313 9.46 -12.19 28.73
N GLU A 314 10.37 -12.55 27.81
CA GLU A 314 11.61 -13.28 28.15
C GLU A 314 12.45 -12.55 29.21
N SER A 315 12.51 -11.21 29.15
CA SER A 315 13.32 -10.42 30.07
C SER A 315 12.81 -10.43 31.52
N GLU A 316 11.51 -10.68 31.75
CA GLU A 316 10.95 -10.81 33.10
C GLU A 316 11.18 -12.20 33.69
N GLU A 317 11.18 -13.27 32.89
CA GLU A 317 11.45 -14.64 33.37
C GLU A 317 12.84 -14.78 34.01
N PHE A 318 13.85 -14.05 33.51
CA PHE A 318 15.21 -14.04 34.08
C PHE A 318 15.35 -13.22 35.37
N VAL A 319 14.33 -12.45 35.77
CA VAL A 319 14.37 -11.55 36.94
C VAL A 319 13.67 -12.17 38.16
N THR A 320 12.98 -13.31 38.00
CA THR A 320 12.36 -14.03 39.13
C THR A 320 13.30 -15.11 39.70
N PRO A 321 13.67 -15.04 41.01
CA PRO A 321 14.66 -15.94 41.62
C PRO A 321 14.13 -17.32 42.04
#